data_AF-U7HTF9-F1
#
_entry.id   AF-U7HTF9-F1
#
_cell.length_a   1.000
_cell.length_b   1.000
_cell.length_c   1.000
_cell.angle_alpha   90.00
_cell.angle_beta   90.00
_cell.angle_gamma   90.00
#
_symmetry.space_group_name_H-M   'P 1'
#
loop_
_entity.id
_entity.type
_entity.pdbx_description
1 polymer ?
#
loop_
_entity_poly.entity_id
_entity_poly.type
_entity_poly.pdbx_seq_one_letter_code
_entity_poly.pdbx_strand_id
1 'polypeptide(L)' 'MTHPLTGGMSATQIRQTLQAIDLLQPAVKLHHMNLEDQADVLEELERKGKSLSTITLRELSLVVQKQQRKAV' A
#
# COMPACT_ATOMS: atom_id res chain seq x y z
N MET A 1 5.78 13.77 42.84
CA MET A 1 6.59 13.20 41.76
C MET A 1 5.74 13.20 40.51
N THR A 2 5.99 14.10 39.56
CA THR A 2 5.21 14.21 38.31
C THR A 2 5.70 13.17 37.32
N HIS A 3 4.85 12.23 36.93
CA HIS A 3 5.14 11.31 35.84
C HIS A 3 5.31 12.12 34.54
N PRO A 4 6.44 12.02 33.82
CA PRO A 4 6.54 12.61 32.49
C PRO A 4 5.64 11.78 31.57
N LEU A 5 4.56 12.38 31.07
CA LEU A 5 3.80 11.81 29.96
C LEU A 5 4.78 11.69 28.79
N THR A 6 5.07 10.43 28.47
CA THR A 6 5.95 9.94 27.42
C THR A 6 5.80 10.72 26.12
N GLY A 7 6.95 11.06 25.52
CA GLY A 7 7.10 11.97 24.38
C GLY A 7 6.12 11.74 23.23
N GLY A 8 5.41 12.80 22.88
CA GLY A 8 4.57 12.85 21.69
C GLY A 8 5.41 12.70 20.41
N MET A 9 4.87 11.99 19.43
CA MET A 9 5.49 11.89 18.11
C MET A 9 5.64 13.29 17.51
N SER A 10 6.84 13.60 17.02
CA SER A 10 7.08 14.82 16.25
C SER A 10 6.20 14.85 15.00
N ALA A 11 5.87 16.04 14.49
CA ALA A 11 5.11 16.20 13.26
C ALA A 11 5.72 15.45 12.06
N THR A 12 7.05 15.28 12.05
CA THR A 12 7.75 14.49 11.04
C THR A 12 7.46 12.99 11.18
N GLN A 13 7.47 12.47 12.40
CA GLN A 13 7.11 11.07 12.66
C GLN A 13 5.64 10.81 12.30
N ILE A 14 4.73 11.73 12.63
CA ILE A 14 3.31 11.63 12.24
C ILE A 14 3.18 11.56 10.71
N ARG A 15 3.87 12.44 9.97
CA ARG A 15 3.85 12.42 8.49
C ARG A 15 4.40 11.11 7.92
N GLN A 16 5.51 10.61 8.46
CA GLN A 16 6.09 9.33 8.03
C GLN A 16 5.15 8.16 8.29
N THR A 17 4.47 8.16 9.44
CA THR A 17 3.46 7.14 9.77
C THR A 17 2.27 7.21 8.81
N LEU A 18 1.74 8.41 8.52
CA LEU A 18 0.66 8.57 7.55
C LEU A 18 1.08 8.12 6.14
N GLN A 19 2.30 8.45 5.70
CA GLN A 19 2.84 7.97 4.42
C GLN A 19 2.98 6.45 4.37
N ALA A 20 3.39 5.81 5.48
CA ALA A 20 3.45 4.36 5.56
C ALA A 20 2.04 3.72 5.50
N ILE A 21 1.04 4.32 6.15
CA ILE A 21 -0.36 3.86 6.09
C ILE A 21 -0.91 4.00 4.66
N ASP A 22 -0.63 5.12 3.98
CA ASP A 22 -1.04 5.34 2.58
C ASP A 22 -0.42 4.29 1.63
N LEU A 23 0.81 3.83 1.91
CA LEU A 23 1.46 2.75 1.17
C LEU A 23 0.86 1.36 1.46
N LEU A 24 0.17 1.18 2.59
CA LEU A 24 -0.48 -0.09 2.97
C LEU A 24 -1.92 -0.20 2.44
N GLN A 25 -2.62 0.93 2.25
CA GLN A 25 -3.98 0.94 1.69
C GLN A 25 -4.15 0.10 0.40
N PRO A 26 -3.21 0.09 -0.55
CA PRO A 26 -3.35 -0.70 -1.77
C PRO A 26 -3.27 -2.20 -1.54
N ALA A 27 -2.43 -2.66 -0.60
CA ALA A 27 -2.38 -4.07 -0.23
C ALA A 27 -3.69 -4.51 0.44
N VAL A 28 -4.23 -3.65 1.31
CA VAL A 28 -5.55 -3.86 1.92
C VAL A 28 -6.65 -3.87 0.86
N LYS A 29 -6.63 -2.92 -0.09
CA LYS A 29 -7.60 -2.87 -1.20
C LYS A 29 -7.53 -4.13 -2.06
N LEU A 30 -6.32 -4.57 -2.42
CA LEU A 30 -6.13 -5.81 -3.17
C LEU A 30 -6.73 -7.02 -2.45
N HIS A 31 -6.54 -7.13 -1.13
CA HIS A 31 -7.13 -8.21 -0.35
C HIS A 31 -8.68 -8.21 -0.37
N HIS A 32 -9.30 -7.05 -0.55
CA HIS A 32 -10.77 -6.92 -0.63
C HIS A 32 -11.32 -7.00 -2.08
N MET A 33 -10.46 -7.09 -3.10
CA MET A 33 -10.88 -7.31 -4.49
C MET A 33 -11.35 -8.76 -4.68
N ASN A 34 -12.19 -9.02 -5.68
CA ASN A 34 -12.52 -10.40 -6.05
C ASN A 34 -11.29 -11.10 -6.67
N LEU A 35 -11.36 -12.43 -6.83
CA LEU A 35 -10.21 -13.21 -7.31
C LEU A 35 -9.79 -12.87 -8.74
N GLU A 36 -10.72 -12.45 -9.60
CA GLU A 36 -10.46 -12.07 -10.99
C GLU A 36 -9.67 -10.76 -11.05
N ASP A 37 -10.12 -9.74 -10.32
CA ASP A 37 -9.45 -8.46 -10.17
C ASP A 37 -8.07 -8.60 -9.51
N GLN A 38 -7.94 -9.52 -8.54
CA GLN A 38 -6.65 -9.84 -7.94
C GLN A 38 -5.71 -10.48 -8.97
N ALA A 39 -6.20 -11.43 -9.78
CA ALA A 39 -5.42 -12.08 -10.82
C ALA A 39 -4.94 -11.06 -11.87
N ASP A 40 -5.78 -10.12 -12.28
CA ASP A 40 -5.42 -9.03 -13.19
C ASP A 40 -4.26 -8.17 -12.67
N VAL A 41 -4.28 -7.86 -11.37
CA VAL A 41 -3.21 -7.12 -10.72
C VAL A 41 -1.90 -7.92 -10.73
N LEU A 42 -1.96 -9.22 -10.43
CA LEU A 42 -0.79 -10.10 -10.45
C LEU A 42 -0.24 -10.27 -11.88
N GLU A 43 -1.09 -10.47 -12.88
CA GLU A 43 -0.68 -10.54 -14.29
C GLU A 43 0.00 -9.25 -14.76
N GLU A 44 -0.56 -8.08 -14.41
CA GLU A 44 0.05 -6.79 -14.79
C GLU A 44 1.42 -6.61 -14.12
N LEU A 45 1.63 -7.19 -12.93
CA LEU A 45 2.93 -7.19 -12.26
C LEU A 45 3.93 -8.14 -12.93
N GLU A 46 3.49 -9.34 -13.29
CA GLU A 46 4.31 -10.29 -14.05
C GLU A 46 4.71 -9.73 -15.42
N ARG A 47 3.77 -9.10 -16.15
CA ARG A 47 4.04 -8.43 -17.44
C ARG A 47 5.08 -7.32 -17.33
N LYS A 48 5.22 -6.71 -16.15
CA LYS A 48 6.25 -5.69 -15.85
C LYS A 48 7.57 -6.30 -15.39
N GLY A 49 7.71 -7.62 -15.42
CA GLY A 49 8.89 -8.36 -14.96
C GLY A 49 9.09 -8.25 -13.44
N LYS A 50 8.02 -8.02 -12.67
CA LYS A 50 8.08 -7.91 -11.22
C LYS A 50 7.76 -9.25 -10.58
N SER A 51 8.66 -9.73 -9.73
CA SER A 51 8.38 -10.89 -8.89
C SER A 51 7.53 -10.49 -7.69
N LEU A 52 6.56 -11.32 -7.34
CA LEU A 52 5.78 -11.17 -6.09
C LEU A 52 6.66 -11.22 -4.84
N SER A 53 7.82 -11.89 -4.92
CA SER A 53 8.78 -11.95 -3.82
C SER A 53 9.60 -10.67 -3.62
N THR A 54 9.64 -9.78 -4.62
CA THR A 54 10.47 -8.57 -4.59
C THR A 54 9.69 -7.28 -4.79
N ILE A 55 8.39 -7.38 -5.02
CA ILE A 55 7.55 -6.20 -5.30
C ILE A 55 7.46 -5.30 -4.06
N THR A 56 7.68 -4.01 -4.28
CA THR A 56 7.49 -3.02 -3.21
C THR A 56 6.02 -2.66 -3.06
N LEU A 57 5.61 -2.26 -1.85
CA LEU A 57 4.26 -1.74 -1.60
C LEU A 57 3.89 -0.57 -2.53
N ARG A 58 4.88 0.25 -2.91
CA ARG A 58 4.70 1.35 -3.87
C ARG A 58 4.38 0.86 -5.28
N GLU A 59 5.05 -0.17 -5.75
CA GLU A 59 4.78 -0.76 -7.06
C GLU A 59 3.41 -1.44 -7.09
N LEU A 60 3.08 -2.18 -6.03
CA LEU A 60 1.74 -2.75 -5.85
C LEU A 60 0.67 -1.65 -5.86
N SER A 61 0.93 -0.53 -5.16
CA SER A 61 0.05 0.63 -5.14
C SER A 61 -0.28 1.16 -6.52
N LEU A 62 0.73 1.32 -7.38
CA LEU A 62 0.56 1.88 -8.70
C LEU A 62 -0.30 0.98 -9.59
N VAL A 63 -0.16 -0.34 -9.46
CA VAL A 63 -0.96 -1.29 -10.23
C VAL A 63 -2.41 -1.35 -9.75
N VAL A 64 -2.63 -1.44 -8.45
CA VAL A 64 -3.98 -1.42 -7.86
C VAL A 64 -4.72 -0.14 -8.23
N GLN A 65 -4.06 1.03 -8.12
CA GLN A 65 -4.65 2.32 -8.52
C GLN A 65 -4.96 2.41 -10.01
N LYS A 66 -4.09 1.86 -10.87
CA LYS A 66 -4.33 1.81 -12.32
C LYS A 66 -5.56 0.96 -12.64
N GLN A 67 -5.73 -0.18 -11.97
CA GLN A 67 -6.88 -1.06 -12.20
C GLN A 67 -8.19 -0.41 -11.74
N GLN A 68 -8.18 0.31 -10.60
CA GLN A 68 -9.34 1.09 -10.16
C GLN A 68 -9.76 2.18 -11.16
N ARG A 69 -8.82 2.78 -11.89
CA ARG A 69 -9.13 3.76 -12.94
C ARG A 69 -9.70 3.14 -14.22
N LYS A 70 -9.51 1.84 -14.44
CA LYS A 70 -10.09 1.12 -15.59
C LYS A 70 -11.51 0.62 -15.30
N ALA A 71 -11.85 0.42 -14.03
CA ALA A 71 -13.17 -0.03 -13.58
C ALA A 71 -14.20 1.12 -13.46
N VAL A 72 -13.80 2.36 -13.75
CA VAL A 72 -14.63 3.57 -13.82
C VAL A 72 -14.77 3.98 -15.28
#